data_AF-A0A9P4K7T8-F1
#
_entry.id   AF-A0A9P4K7T8-F1
#
_cell.length_a   1.000
_cell.length_b   1.000
_cell.length_c   1.000
_cell.angle_alpha   90.00
_cell.angle_beta   90.00
_cell.angle_gamma   90.00
#
_symmetry.space_group_name_H-M   'P 1'
#
loop_
_entity.id
_entity.type
_entity.pdbx_description
1 polymer ?
#
loop_
_entity_poly.entity_id
_entity_poly.type
_entity_poly.pdbx_seq_one_letter_code
_entity_poly.pdbx_strand_id
1 'polypeptide(L)'
;MAALDQPWSLTSHLLTLHTTQFTRATQSAFLQRAANGSLPKTTISHWLANDRLYMRGYIQLTGELLRILQLPSQPIPSSSLDPIEIRLLDWLVGALVNIRREERFFIDVAERYGLDLDLSGGGGKVAEEKKIEGLRRFEKLFGALTTGQKGADVLPWLEGVVVFWATERVYFEAWSWAKRQAEVESNERDISKDEDGGAMRKEFIPNWTNDEFIQFVDTLEKILDEGVEAATKENGGLKKELVGRAEKMWKELLDAEEAFWPNV
;
A
#
# COMPACT_ATOMS: atom_id res chain seq x y z
N MET A 1 25.07 6.74 22.68
CA MET A 1 25.39 7.28 21.34
C MET A 1 24.29 8.27 21.00
N ALA A 2 24.63 9.53 20.78
CA ALA A 2 23.65 10.55 20.40
C ALA A 2 22.97 10.10 19.10
N ALA A 3 21.64 10.01 19.11
CA ALA A 3 20.88 9.97 17.88
C ALA A 3 21.25 11.26 17.14
N LEU A 4 21.91 11.13 16.00
CA LEU A 4 21.99 12.24 15.05
C LEU A 4 20.53 12.61 14.77
N ASP A 5 20.12 13.83 15.12
CA ASP A 5 18.81 14.37 14.76
C ASP A 5 18.65 14.20 13.25
N GLN A 6 17.84 13.22 12.84
CA GLN A 6 17.50 13.08 11.44
C GLN A 6 16.79 14.37 10.99
N PRO A 7 17.17 14.94 9.84
CA PRO A 7 16.44 16.08 9.31
C PRO A 7 14.96 15.70 9.13
N TRP A 8 14.06 16.61 9.49
CA TRP A 8 12.61 16.38 9.40
C TRP A 8 12.22 16.02 7.96
N SER A 9 11.41 14.98 7.81
CA SER A 9 10.72 14.65 6.56
C SER A 9 9.22 14.43 6.82
N LEU A 10 8.39 14.54 5.79
CA LEU A 10 6.94 14.36 5.95
C LEU A 10 6.63 12.93 6.36
N THR A 11 7.22 11.95 5.69
CA THR A 11 7.00 10.52 5.96
C THR A 11 7.45 10.13 7.37
N SER A 12 8.62 10.61 7.79
CA SER A 12 9.13 10.40 9.16
C SER A 12 8.17 10.97 10.20
N HIS A 13 7.62 12.16 9.94
CA HIS A 13 6.61 12.78 10.80
C HIS A 13 5.33 11.94 10.87
N LEU A 14 4.79 11.50 9.73
CA LEU A 14 3.58 10.66 9.69
C LEU A 14 3.74 9.36 10.49
N LEU A 15 4.90 8.72 10.41
CA LEU A 15 5.21 7.50 11.18
C LEU A 15 5.26 7.72 12.71
N THR A 16 5.45 8.96 13.17
CA THR A 16 5.33 9.29 14.61
C THR A 16 3.89 9.40 15.09
N LEU A 17 2.93 9.50 14.17
CA LEU A 17 1.50 9.64 14.46
C LEU A 17 0.82 8.27 14.49
N HIS A 18 -0.19 8.14 15.34
CA HIS A 18 -1.05 6.96 15.42
C HIS A 18 -0.28 5.63 15.57
N THR A 19 0.90 5.63 16.22
CA THR A 19 1.80 4.47 16.33
C THR A 19 1.10 3.20 16.84
N THR A 20 0.20 3.32 17.81
CA THR A 20 -0.58 2.17 18.31
C THR A 20 -1.50 1.59 17.23
N GLN A 21 -2.14 2.43 16.40
CA GLN A 21 -2.95 1.98 15.28
C GLN A 21 -2.09 1.35 14.19
N PHE A 22 -0.95 1.98 13.86
CA PHE A 22 0.03 1.42 12.93
C PHE A 22 0.48 0.02 13.36
N THR A 23 0.77 -0.19 14.65
CA THR A 23 1.08 -1.53 15.19
C THR A 23 -0.07 -2.52 14.99
N ARG A 24 -1.33 -2.14 15.25
CA ARG A 24 -2.48 -3.04 15.02
C ARG A 24 -2.69 -3.36 13.54
N ALA A 25 -2.44 -2.40 12.66
CA ALA A 25 -2.49 -2.60 11.21
C ALA A 25 -1.34 -3.46 10.66
N THR A 26 -0.21 -3.57 11.37
CA THR A 26 0.99 -4.30 10.90
C THR A 26 1.29 -5.58 11.68
N GLN A 27 0.60 -5.81 12.80
CA GLN A 27 0.81 -6.95 13.70
C GLN A 27 -0.53 -7.55 14.13
N SER A 28 -1.41 -7.78 13.15
CA SER A 28 -2.76 -8.32 13.38
C SER A 28 -2.73 -9.82 13.67
N ALA A 29 -3.81 -10.32 14.29
CA ALA A 29 -3.99 -11.76 14.53
C ALA A 29 -3.99 -12.56 13.21
N PHE A 30 -4.49 -11.98 12.12
CA PHE A 30 -4.43 -12.58 10.79
C PHE A 30 -2.99 -12.80 10.34
N LEU A 31 -2.12 -11.78 10.44
CA LEU A 31 -0.71 -11.88 10.08
C LEU A 31 0.02 -12.93 10.92
N GLN A 32 -0.30 -13.01 12.23
CA GLN A 32 0.27 -14.02 13.11
C GLN A 32 -0.14 -15.44 12.68
N ARG A 33 -1.41 -15.64 12.33
CA ARG A 33 -1.89 -16.94 11.85
C ARG A 33 -1.38 -17.29 10.45
N ALA A 34 -1.16 -16.31 9.60
CA ALA A 34 -0.49 -16.51 8.31
C ALA A 34 0.94 -17.01 8.53
N ALA A 35 1.66 -16.42 9.48
CA ALA A 35 3.04 -16.78 9.81
C ALA A 35 3.17 -18.18 10.42
N ASN A 36 2.15 -18.67 11.12
CA ASN A 36 2.18 -19.97 11.78
C ASN A 36 1.49 -21.11 11.01
N GLY A 37 0.88 -20.81 9.86
CA GLY A 37 0.20 -21.80 9.00
C GLY A 37 -1.19 -22.23 9.47
N SER A 38 -1.85 -21.47 10.35
CA SER A 38 -3.18 -21.81 10.91
C SER A 38 -4.34 -21.01 10.31
N LEU A 39 -4.16 -20.43 9.13
CA LEU A 39 -5.24 -19.78 8.40
C LEU A 39 -5.97 -20.79 7.50
N PRO A 40 -7.30 -20.97 7.66
CA PRO A 40 -8.08 -21.78 6.75
C PRO A 40 -8.08 -21.19 5.34
N LYS A 41 -8.13 -22.06 4.32
CA LYS A 41 -8.26 -21.65 2.91
C LYS A 41 -9.42 -20.71 2.66
N THR A 42 -10.56 -20.90 3.34
CA THR A 42 -11.75 -20.04 3.19
C THR A 42 -11.47 -18.61 3.63
N THR A 43 -10.73 -18.43 4.72
CA THR A 43 -10.34 -17.11 5.24
C THR A 43 -9.38 -16.40 4.28
N ILE A 44 -8.35 -17.11 3.80
CA ILE A 44 -7.38 -16.54 2.83
C ILE A 44 -8.07 -16.24 1.50
N SER A 45 -8.93 -17.13 1.03
CA SER A 45 -9.71 -16.94 -0.20
C SER A 45 -10.55 -15.67 -0.12
N HIS A 46 -11.29 -15.50 0.99
CA HIS A 46 -12.12 -14.30 1.20
C HIS A 46 -11.27 -13.03 1.26
N TRP A 47 -10.18 -13.03 2.01
CA TRP A 47 -9.25 -11.88 2.09
C TRP A 47 -8.63 -11.55 0.72
N LEU A 48 -8.05 -12.53 0.03
CA LEU A 48 -7.36 -12.35 -1.25
C LEU A 48 -8.31 -11.90 -2.35
N ALA A 49 -9.56 -12.36 -2.32
CA ALA A 49 -10.58 -11.90 -3.25
C ALA A 49 -10.94 -10.42 -3.04
N ASN A 50 -10.93 -9.95 -1.78
CA ASN A 50 -11.10 -8.53 -1.48
C ASN A 50 -9.86 -7.71 -1.87
N ASP A 51 -8.67 -8.24 -1.63
CA ASP A 51 -7.39 -7.61 -2.03
C ASP A 51 -7.29 -7.45 -3.56
N ARG A 52 -7.78 -8.43 -4.31
CA ARG A 52 -7.94 -8.28 -5.75
C ARG A 52 -8.91 -7.17 -6.16
N LEU A 53 -10.00 -6.96 -5.43
CA LEU A 53 -10.93 -5.85 -5.72
C LEU A 53 -10.31 -4.50 -5.38
N TYR A 54 -9.52 -4.42 -4.31
CA TYR A 54 -8.78 -3.24 -3.89
C TYR A 54 -7.90 -2.69 -5.03
N MET A 55 -7.25 -3.56 -5.80
CA MET A 55 -6.42 -3.20 -6.97
C MET A 55 -7.15 -2.32 -7.99
N ARG A 56 -8.50 -2.41 -8.09
CA ARG A 56 -9.28 -1.56 -9.00
C ARG A 56 -9.18 -0.09 -8.61
N GLY A 57 -9.31 0.20 -7.32
CA GLY A 57 -9.18 1.55 -6.79
C GLY A 57 -7.75 2.07 -6.93
N TYR A 58 -6.76 1.22 -6.72
CA TYR A 58 -5.35 1.53 -6.97
C TYR A 58 -5.13 1.97 -8.43
N ILE A 59 -5.59 1.18 -9.41
CA ILE A 59 -5.49 1.51 -10.85
C ILE A 59 -6.19 2.83 -11.17
N GLN A 60 -7.37 3.07 -10.61
CA GLN A 60 -8.13 4.31 -10.82
C GLN A 60 -7.40 5.53 -10.25
N LEU A 61 -6.86 5.42 -9.03
CA LEU A 61 -6.08 6.50 -8.42
C LEU A 61 -4.82 6.78 -9.22
N THR A 62 -4.12 5.76 -9.73
CA THR A 62 -2.98 5.98 -10.62
C THR A 62 -3.38 6.74 -11.89
N GLY A 63 -4.50 6.37 -12.51
CA GLY A 63 -5.03 7.08 -13.68
C GLY A 63 -5.35 8.55 -13.39
N GLU A 64 -5.91 8.84 -12.22
CA GLU A 64 -6.18 10.22 -11.81
C GLU A 64 -4.89 11.01 -11.53
N LEU A 65 -3.92 10.41 -10.85
CA LEU A 65 -2.62 11.04 -10.59
C LEU A 65 -1.90 11.36 -11.90
N LEU A 66 -1.91 10.45 -12.87
CA LEU A 66 -1.38 10.69 -14.22
C LEU A 66 -2.09 11.85 -14.93
N ARG A 67 -3.40 11.99 -14.72
CA ARG A 67 -4.20 13.08 -15.32
C ARG A 67 -3.84 14.46 -14.74
N ILE A 68 -3.55 14.54 -13.45
CA ILE A 68 -3.32 15.82 -12.75
C ILE A 68 -1.84 16.21 -12.65
N LEU A 69 -0.92 15.31 -12.98
CA LEU A 69 0.51 15.58 -13.01
C LEU A 69 0.85 16.73 -13.98
N GLN A 70 1.58 17.71 -13.48
CA GLN A 70 2.00 18.88 -14.25
C GLN A 70 3.40 18.64 -14.81
N LEU A 71 3.47 17.99 -15.98
CA LEU A 71 4.75 17.68 -16.61
C LEU A 71 5.39 18.93 -17.23
N PRO A 72 6.74 19.08 -17.18
CA PRO A 72 7.45 20.18 -17.81
C PRO A 72 7.16 20.28 -19.31
N SER A 73 6.86 21.51 -19.78
CA SER A 73 6.61 21.75 -21.21
C SER A 73 7.87 21.87 -22.06
N GLN A 74 9.04 22.02 -21.42
CA GLN A 74 10.32 22.14 -22.09
C GLN A 74 11.16 20.87 -21.85
N PRO A 75 11.98 20.47 -22.84
CA PRO A 75 12.91 19.36 -22.65
C PRO A 75 13.87 19.62 -21.49
N ILE A 76 14.13 18.57 -20.72
CA ILE A 76 15.05 18.60 -19.58
C ILE A 76 16.40 18.07 -20.08
N PRO A 77 17.52 18.79 -19.85
CA PRO A 77 18.84 18.29 -20.22
C PRO A 77 19.13 16.96 -19.52
N SER A 78 19.69 15.99 -20.25
CA SER A 78 19.98 14.65 -19.72
C SER A 78 20.99 14.61 -18.57
N SER A 79 21.71 15.71 -18.34
CA SER A 79 22.64 15.87 -17.22
C SER A 79 21.99 16.45 -15.96
N SER A 80 20.72 16.87 -16.03
CA SER A 80 19.99 17.43 -14.90
C SER A 80 19.26 16.32 -14.14
N LEU A 81 19.02 16.55 -12.85
CA LEU A 81 18.11 15.68 -12.09
C LEU A 81 16.69 15.83 -12.61
N ASP A 82 16.00 14.71 -12.76
CA ASP A 82 14.59 14.72 -13.16
C ASP A 82 13.73 15.42 -12.10
N PRO A 83 12.80 16.29 -12.52
CA PRO A 83 11.81 16.88 -11.62
C PRO A 83 10.97 15.82 -10.92
N ILE A 84 10.40 16.22 -9.79
CA ILE A 84 9.55 15.37 -8.97
C ILE A 84 8.40 14.78 -9.78
N GLU A 85 7.80 15.55 -10.68
CA GLU A 85 6.68 15.13 -11.52
C GLU A 85 7.08 14.07 -12.56
N ILE A 86 8.29 14.11 -13.10
CA ILE A 86 8.81 13.09 -14.02
C ILE A 86 9.10 11.79 -13.25
N ARG A 87 9.77 11.90 -12.10
CA ARG A 87 10.06 10.74 -11.24
C ARG A 87 8.79 10.07 -10.74
N LEU A 88 7.77 10.87 -10.40
CA LEU A 88 6.47 10.37 -9.99
C LEU A 88 5.73 9.72 -11.17
N LEU A 89 5.80 10.28 -12.38
CA LEU A 89 5.29 9.63 -13.60
C LEU A 89 5.89 8.23 -13.78
N ASP A 90 7.21 8.11 -13.70
CA ASP A 90 7.91 6.82 -13.85
C ASP A 90 7.50 5.83 -12.75
N TRP A 91 7.39 6.30 -11.50
CA TRP A 91 6.93 5.48 -10.39
C TRP A 91 5.50 4.98 -10.62
N LEU A 92 4.57 5.84 -11.07
CA LEU A 92 3.18 5.48 -11.35
C LEU A 92 3.06 4.45 -12.49
N VAL A 93 3.90 4.57 -13.52
CA VAL A 93 3.97 3.56 -14.60
C VAL A 93 4.46 2.23 -14.03
N GLY A 94 5.51 2.24 -13.21
CA GLY A 94 6.00 1.05 -12.50
C GLY A 94 4.93 0.42 -11.60
N ALA A 95 4.17 1.24 -10.88
CA ALA A 95 3.08 0.82 -10.02
C ALA A 95 1.99 0.06 -10.80
N LEU A 96 1.59 0.56 -11.98
CA LEU A 96 0.64 -0.15 -12.85
C LEU A 96 1.18 -1.48 -13.37
N VAL A 97 2.47 -1.56 -13.70
CA VAL A 97 3.10 -2.83 -14.10
C VAL A 97 3.08 -3.82 -12.94
N ASN A 98 3.44 -3.35 -11.73
CA ASN A 98 3.49 -4.17 -10.52
C ASN A 98 2.11 -4.70 -10.13
N ILE A 99 1.07 -3.86 -10.07
CA ILE A 99 -0.28 -4.30 -9.71
C ILE A 99 -0.85 -5.31 -10.71
N ARG A 100 -0.50 -5.19 -12.01
CA ARG A 100 -0.89 -6.16 -13.04
C ARG A 100 -0.14 -7.48 -12.91
N ARG A 101 1.13 -7.46 -12.53
CA ARG A 101 1.93 -8.66 -12.22
C ARG A 101 1.36 -9.36 -10.99
N GLU A 102 1.00 -8.59 -9.97
CA GLU A 102 0.42 -9.08 -8.72
C GLU A 102 -0.95 -9.74 -8.93
N GLU A 103 -1.86 -9.13 -9.71
CA GLU A 103 -3.16 -9.78 -10.00
C GLU A 103 -2.95 -11.16 -10.68
N ARG A 104 -1.97 -11.26 -11.60
CA ARG A 104 -1.65 -12.55 -12.25
C ARG A 104 -1.09 -13.56 -11.26
N PHE A 105 -0.21 -13.10 -10.36
CA PHE A 105 0.33 -13.92 -9.27
C PHE A 105 -0.78 -14.44 -8.35
N PHE A 106 -1.78 -13.62 -8.00
CA PHE A 106 -2.91 -14.06 -7.17
C PHE A 106 -3.69 -15.17 -7.85
N ILE A 107 -3.97 -15.04 -9.15
CA ILE A 107 -4.70 -16.04 -9.92
C ILE A 107 -3.91 -17.36 -9.99
N ASP A 108 -2.61 -17.31 -10.29
CA ASP A 108 -1.74 -18.50 -10.35
C ASP A 108 -1.69 -19.24 -9.01
N VAL A 109 -1.42 -18.52 -7.91
CA VAL A 109 -1.38 -19.12 -6.57
C VAL A 109 -2.74 -19.69 -6.18
N ALA A 110 -3.83 -18.97 -6.47
CA ALA A 110 -5.16 -19.44 -6.17
C ALA A 110 -5.49 -20.75 -6.90
N GLU A 111 -5.12 -20.89 -8.18
CA GLU A 111 -5.29 -22.12 -8.93
C GLU A 111 -4.46 -23.27 -8.34
N ARG A 112 -3.19 -23.03 -8.01
CA ARG A 112 -2.29 -24.06 -7.45
C ARG A 112 -2.73 -24.56 -6.07
N TYR A 113 -3.27 -23.67 -5.24
CA TYR A 113 -3.64 -24.00 -3.85
C TYR A 113 -5.15 -24.23 -3.66
N GLY A 114 -5.96 -24.06 -4.71
CA GLY A 114 -7.42 -24.21 -4.65
C GLY A 114 -8.09 -23.16 -3.78
N LEU A 115 -7.73 -21.89 -3.97
CA LEU A 115 -8.34 -20.73 -3.31
C LEU A 115 -9.41 -20.12 -4.22
N ASP A 116 -10.56 -19.77 -3.65
CA ASP A 116 -11.69 -19.20 -4.40
C ASP A 116 -11.67 -17.67 -4.36
N LEU A 117 -11.38 -17.03 -5.49
CA LEU A 117 -11.31 -15.57 -5.58
C LEU A 117 -12.60 -14.91 -6.09
N ASP A 118 -13.69 -15.66 -6.28
CA ASP A 118 -14.94 -15.10 -6.79
C ASP A 118 -15.93 -14.72 -5.69
N LEU A 119 -15.87 -13.46 -5.25
CA LEU A 119 -16.89 -12.89 -4.34
C LEU A 119 -18.27 -12.71 -5.00
N SER A 120 -18.35 -12.70 -6.32
CA SER A 120 -19.62 -12.46 -7.03
C SER A 120 -20.52 -13.69 -7.03
N GLY A 121 -19.96 -14.90 -6.85
CA GLY A 121 -20.69 -16.16 -6.98
C GLY A 121 -21.24 -16.36 -8.40
N GLY A 122 -20.45 -16.00 -9.43
CA GLY A 122 -20.80 -16.08 -10.85
C GLY A 122 -21.68 -14.96 -11.39
N GLY A 123 -22.15 -14.03 -10.54
CA GLY A 123 -23.07 -12.95 -10.93
C GLY A 123 -22.38 -11.68 -11.47
N GLY A 124 -21.05 -11.63 -11.52
CA GLY A 124 -20.25 -10.49 -12.02
C GLY A 124 -20.24 -9.24 -11.13
N LYS A 125 -21.30 -9.01 -10.32
CA LYS A 125 -21.36 -7.95 -9.32
C LYS A 125 -21.16 -8.52 -7.91
N VAL A 126 -20.28 -7.87 -7.15
CA VAL A 126 -20.01 -8.23 -5.75
C VAL A 126 -20.94 -7.43 -4.85
N ALA A 127 -21.69 -8.11 -3.99
CA ALA A 127 -22.58 -7.48 -3.03
C ALA A 127 -21.78 -6.85 -1.87
N GLU A 128 -22.22 -5.71 -1.36
CA GLU A 128 -21.46 -4.94 -0.36
C GLU A 128 -21.19 -5.75 0.91
N GLU A 129 -22.18 -6.50 1.38
CA GLU A 129 -22.11 -7.37 2.56
C GLU A 129 -21.02 -8.44 2.48
N LYS A 130 -20.59 -8.81 1.27
CA LYS A 130 -19.50 -9.78 1.05
C LYS A 130 -18.12 -9.15 1.13
N LYS A 131 -18.02 -7.82 1.03
CA LYS A 131 -16.75 -7.09 1.13
C LYS A 131 -16.32 -6.95 2.59
N ILE A 132 -15.03 -7.10 2.84
CA ILE A 132 -14.44 -6.73 4.13
C ILE A 132 -14.56 -5.22 4.34
N GLU A 133 -14.66 -4.82 5.61
CA GLU A 133 -14.85 -3.40 5.96
C GLU A 133 -13.70 -2.52 5.46
N GLY A 134 -12.45 -3.01 5.55
CA GLY A 134 -11.29 -2.30 5.00
C GLY A 134 -11.40 -2.00 3.51
N LEU A 135 -11.88 -2.96 2.70
CA LEU A 135 -12.08 -2.76 1.26
C LEU A 135 -13.09 -1.64 1.00
N ARG A 136 -14.21 -1.61 1.73
CA ARG A 136 -15.21 -0.54 1.57
C ARG A 136 -14.64 0.82 1.92
N ARG A 137 -13.78 0.89 2.94
CA ARG A 137 -13.06 2.12 3.33
C ARG A 137 -12.08 2.57 2.26
N PHE A 138 -11.34 1.64 1.68
CA PHE A 138 -10.47 1.93 0.54
C PHE A 138 -11.22 2.38 -0.70
N GLU A 139 -12.32 1.72 -1.06
CA GLU A 139 -13.16 2.14 -2.19
C GLU A 139 -13.70 3.57 -1.97
N LYS A 140 -14.08 3.92 -0.74
CA LYS A 140 -14.46 5.30 -0.38
C LYS A 140 -13.29 6.27 -0.48
N LEU A 141 -12.12 5.91 0.04
CA LEU A 141 -10.91 6.74 0.01
C LEU A 141 -10.47 7.01 -1.43
N PHE A 142 -10.35 5.97 -2.25
CA PHE A 142 -10.03 6.10 -3.67
C PHE A 142 -11.11 6.87 -4.44
N GLY A 143 -12.39 6.60 -4.16
CA GLY A 143 -13.50 7.33 -4.79
C GLY A 143 -13.47 8.83 -4.49
N ALA A 144 -13.07 9.22 -3.28
CA ALA A 144 -12.89 10.63 -2.91
C ALA A 144 -11.72 11.30 -3.65
N LEU A 145 -10.71 10.52 -4.04
CA LEU A 145 -9.51 11.01 -4.74
C LEU A 145 -9.62 10.93 -6.27
N THR A 146 -10.63 10.24 -6.82
CA THR A 146 -10.77 9.96 -8.27
C THR A 146 -11.99 10.64 -8.90
N THR A 147 -12.37 11.81 -8.38
CA THR A 147 -13.59 12.53 -8.81
C THR A 147 -13.48 13.20 -10.17
N GLY A 148 -12.28 13.30 -10.74
CA GLY A 148 -12.01 14.05 -11.98
C GLY A 148 -12.12 15.57 -11.83
N GLN A 149 -12.38 16.07 -10.61
CA GLN A 149 -12.46 17.49 -10.32
C GLN A 149 -11.08 18.14 -10.30
N LYS A 150 -11.03 19.48 -10.33
CA LYS A 150 -9.77 20.19 -10.15
C LYS A 150 -9.30 19.98 -8.70
N GLY A 151 -8.11 19.38 -8.54
CA GLY A 151 -7.46 19.21 -7.24
C GLY A 151 -6.91 20.51 -6.66
N ALA A 152 -6.12 20.39 -5.60
CA ALA A 152 -5.44 21.52 -4.96
C ALA A 152 -4.50 22.25 -5.95
N ASP A 153 -4.33 23.55 -5.78
CA ASP A 153 -3.44 24.34 -6.64
C ASP A 153 -1.96 24.02 -6.41
N VAL A 154 -1.58 23.66 -5.17
CA VAL A 154 -0.21 23.30 -4.78
C VAL A 154 -0.13 21.80 -4.47
N LEU A 155 0.83 21.12 -5.11
CA LEU A 155 0.99 19.66 -5.05
C LEU A 155 -0.36 18.93 -5.20
N PRO A 156 -1.02 19.03 -6.36
CA PRO A 156 -2.31 18.37 -6.61
C PRO A 156 -2.27 16.86 -6.41
N TRP A 157 -1.09 16.25 -6.51
CA TRP A 157 -0.85 14.82 -6.37
C TRP A 157 -0.66 14.36 -4.91
N LEU A 158 -0.50 15.28 -3.94
CA LEU A 158 -0.05 14.97 -2.57
C LEU A 158 -0.89 13.88 -1.91
N GLU A 159 -2.21 14.04 -1.86
CA GLU A 159 -3.09 13.13 -1.14
C GLU A 159 -3.01 11.71 -1.71
N GLY A 160 -3.05 11.57 -3.04
CA GLY A 160 -2.96 10.26 -3.68
C GLY A 160 -1.59 9.60 -3.48
N VAL A 161 -0.50 10.38 -3.52
CA VAL A 161 0.84 9.86 -3.26
C VAL A 161 1.05 9.48 -1.80
N VAL A 162 0.47 10.23 -0.85
CA VAL A 162 0.48 9.84 0.56
C VAL A 162 -0.28 8.53 0.75
N VAL A 163 -1.44 8.35 0.12
CA VAL A 163 -2.19 7.08 0.19
C VAL A 163 -1.36 5.93 -0.37
N PHE A 164 -0.74 6.09 -1.55
CA PHE A 164 0.13 5.03 -2.10
C PHE A 164 1.32 4.72 -1.21
N TRP A 165 2.12 5.71 -0.82
CA TRP A 165 3.26 5.48 0.06
C TRP A 165 2.83 4.79 1.36
N ALA A 166 1.73 5.25 1.96
CA ALA A 166 1.22 4.71 3.21
C ALA A 166 0.77 3.25 3.07
N THR A 167 0.02 2.90 2.02
CA THR A 167 -0.34 1.51 1.71
C THR A 167 0.91 0.66 1.59
N GLU A 168 1.84 1.02 0.71
CA GLU A 168 3.01 0.17 0.42
C GLU A 168 3.90 0.01 1.68
N ARG A 169 4.02 1.08 2.50
CA ARG A 169 4.76 1.06 3.76
C ARG A 169 4.09 0.17 4.81
N VAL A 170 2.77 0.24 4.97
CA VAL A 170 2.01 -0.61 5.91
C VAL A 170 2.09 -2.07 5.47
N TYR A 171 1.89 -2.36 4.18
CA TYR A 171 1.99 -3.71 3.64
C TYR A 171 3.39 -4.29 3.82
N PHE A 172 4.43 -3.52 3.52
CA PHE A 172 5.82 -3.95 3.72
C PHE A 172 6.09 -4.31 5.19
N GLU A 173 5.70 -3.45 6.13
CA GLU A 173 5.95 -3.71 7.56
C GLU A 173 5.13 -4.91 8.06
N ALA A 174 3.86 -5.01 7.65
CA ALA A 174 2.97 -6.11 7.99
C ALA A 174 3.55 -7.46 7.58
N TRP A 175 3.96 -7.60 6.32
CA TRP A 175 4.49 -8.85 5.81
C TRP A 175 5.92 -9.11 6.29
N SER A 176 6.73 -8.08 6.48
CA SER A 176 8.06 -8.22 7.08
C SER A 176 7.96 -8.71 8.53
N TRP A 177 6.98 -8.22 9.29
CA TRP A 177 6.70 -8.73 10.62
C TRP A 177 6.24 -10.19 10.58
N ALA A 178 5.28 -10.54 9.70
CA ALA A 178 4.80 -11.91 9.55
C ALA A 178 5.92 -12.88 9.16
N LYS A 179 6.83 -12.47 8.26
CA LYS A 179 8.03 -13.23 7.90
C LYS A 179 8.92 -13.52 9.10
N ARG A 180 9.22 -12.51 9.92
CA ARG A 180 10.01 -12.68 11.15
C ARG A 180 9.33 -13.66 12.13
N GLN A 181 8.00 -13.58 12.27
CA GLN A 181 7.26 -14.54 13.09
C GLN A 181 7.36 -15.97 12.52
N ALA A 182 7.23 -16.12 11.20
CA ALA A 182 7.33 -17.41 10.54
C ALA A 182 8.72 -18.04 10.73
N GLU A 183 9.79 -17.24 10.63
CA GLU A 183 11.17 -17.68 10.88
C GLU A 183 11.36 -18.18 12.32
N VAL A 184 10.83 -17.47 13.31
CA VAL A 184 10.87 -17.89 14.73
C VAL A 184 10.15 -19.22 14.95
N GLU A 185 9.00 -19.42 14.27
CA GLU A 185 8.21 -20.65 14.39
C GLU A 185 8.72 -21.82 13.52
N SER A 186 9.56 -21.54 12.53
CA SER A 186 9.94 -22.48 11.47
C SER A 186 10.92 -23.58 11.88
N ASN A 187 11.51 -23.53 13.08
CA ASN A 187 12.58 -24.46 13.44
C ASN A 187 12.16 -25.95 13.46
N GLU A 188 10.86 -26.29 13.45
CA GLU A 188 10.41 -27.70 13.48
C GLU A 188 9.10 -28.01 12.71
N ARG A 189 8.44 -27.05 12.05
CA ARG A 189 7.11 -27.28 11.41
C ARG A 189 7.18 -27.45 9.90
N ASP A 190 6.66 -28.58 9.44
CA ASP A 190 6.46 -28.90 8.02
C ASP A 190 5.39 -27.99 7.39
N ILE A 191 5.81 -27.08 6.50
CA ILE A 191 4.95 -26.12 5.78
C ILE A 191 3.88 -26.81 4.94
N SER A 192 4.09 -28.06 4.51
CA SER A 192 3.05 -28.80 3.78
C SER A 192 1.83 -29.14 4.61
N LYS A 193 1.90 -29.01 5.94
CA LYS A 193 0.81 -29.27 6.88
C LYS A 193 0.02 -28.02 7.27
N ASP A 194 0.35 -26.86 6.70
CA ASP A 194 -0.43 -25.65 6.94
C ASP A 194 -1.86 -25.83 6.47
N GLU A 195 -2.81 -25.17 7.15
CA GLU A 195 -4.23 -25.27 6.83
C GLU A 195 -4.55 -24.77 5.41
N ASP A 196 -3.68 -23.94 4.84
CA ASP A 196 -3.76 -23.43 3.49
C ASP A 196 -2.89 -24.20 2.46
N GLY A 197 -2.21 -25.26 2.90
CA GLY A 197 -1.24 -26.03 2.10
C GLY A 197 0.13 -25.36 1.93
N GLY A 198 0.38 -24.25 2.65
CA GLY A 198 1.61 -23.48 2.65
C GLY A 198 1.55 -22.25 1.74
N ALA A 199 0.38 -21.82 1.27
CA ALA A 199 0.23 -20.70 0.34
C ALA A 199 0.80 -19.40 0.93
N MET A 200 0.43 -19.09 2.18
CA MET A 200 0.91 -17.87 2.86
C MET A 200 2.42 -17.87 3.02
N ARG A 201 3.00 -18.96 3.55
CA ARG A 201 4.42 -19.01 3.91
C ARG A 201 5.35 -19.20 2.71
N LYS A 202 4.91 -19.90 1.66
CA LYS A 202 5.75 -20.17 0.46
C LYS A 202 5.64 -19.10 -0.62
N GLU A 203 4.47 -18.49 -0.77
CA GLU A 203 4.18 -17.64 -1.93
C GLU A 203 3.95 -16.18 -1.52
N PHE A 204 2.95 -15.94 -0.68
CA PHE A 204 2.48 -14.58 -0.38
C PHE A 204 3.45 -13.77 0.49
N ILE A 205 3.88 -14.29 1.64
CA ILE A 205 4.80 -13.59 2.55
C ILE A 205 6.12 -13.21 1.84
N PRO A 206 6.78 -14.10 1.07
CA PRO A 206 7.99 -13.73 0.32
C PRO A 206 7.76 -12.67 -0.77
N ASN A 207 6.58 -12.65 -1.40
CA ASN A 207 6.27 -11.71 -2.49
C ASN A 207 6.30 -10.23 -2.04
N TRP A 208 5.94 -9.94 -0.78
CA TRP A 208 5.88 -8.57 -0.25
C TRP A 208 7.04 -8.18 0.67
N THR A 209 8.06 -9.04 0.77
CA THR A 209 9.20 -8.84 1.69
C THR A 209 10.55 -8.90 0.98
N ASN A 210 10.55 -8.72 -0.34
CA ASN A 210 11.75 -8.74 -1.17
C ASN A 210 12.35 -7.34 -1.36
N ASP A 211 13.62 -7.32 -1.78
CA ASP A 211 14.40 -6.09 -1.94
C ASP A 211 13.84 -5.17 -3.04
N GLU A 212 13.24 -5.72 -4.10
CA GLU A 212 12.61 -4.93 -5.17
C GLU A 212 11.43 -4.13 -4.61
N PHE A 213 10.63 -4.76 -3.72
CA PHE A 213 9.48 -4.11 -3.11
C PHE A 213 9.88 -2.95 -2.21
N ILE A 214 10.85 -3.13 -1.30
CA ILE A 214 11.27 -2.02 -0.42
C ILE A 214 11.94 -0.88 -1.20
N GLN A 215 12.70 -1.18 -2.26
CA GLN A 215 13.26 -0.13 -3.13
C GLN A 215 12.17 0.66 -3.84
N PHE A 216 11.06 0.01 -4.22
CA PHE A 216 9.90 0.66 -4.81
C PHE A 216 9.21 1.60 -3.80
N VAL A 217 9.06 1.18 -2.54
CA VAL A 217 8.51 2.01 -1.45
C VAL A 217 9.43 3.19 -1.13
N ASP A 218 10.74 2.95 -0.96
CA ASP A 218 11.73 3.97 -0.62
C ASP A 218 11.88 5.02 -1.73
N THR A 219 11.68 4.63 -2.99
CA THR A 219 11.63 5.58 -4.12
C THR A 219 10.46 6.55 -3.97
N LEU A 220 9.25 6.06 -3.65
CA LEU A 220 8.10 6.93 -3.47
C LEU A 220 8.24 7.84 -2.25
N GLU A 221 8.78 7.30 -1.15
CA GLU A 221 9.09 8.06 0.06
C GLU A 221 9.96 9.28 -0.24
N LYS A 222 11.05 9.08 -0.99
CA LYS A 222 11.95 10.17 -1.41
C LYS A 222 11.24 11.19 -2.30
N ILE A 223 10.45 10.75 -3.28
CA ILE A 223 9.69 11.64 -4.17
C ILE A 223 8.73 12.51 -3.36
N LEU A 224 8.02 11.91 -2.39
CA LEU A 224 7.08 12.60 -1.53
C LEU A 224 7.78 13.62 -0.63
N ASP A 225 8.84 13.21 0.07
CA ASP A 225 9.57 14.08 0.99
C ASP A 225 10.24 15.24 0.26
N GLU A 226 10.95 14.98 -0.84
CA GLU A 226 11.63 16.01 -1.63
C GLU A 226 10.62 16.96 -2.30
N GLY A 227 9.47 16.45 -2.76
CA GLY A 227 8.41 17.27 -3.34
C GLY A 227 7.80 18.24 -2.33
N VAL A 228 7.55 17.77 -1.10
CA VAL A 228 7.04 18.61 -0.01
C VAL A 228 8.10 19.59 0.46
N GLU A 229 9.36 19.17 0.58
CA GLU A 229 10.46 20.07 0.93
C GLU A 229 10.60 21.18 -0.12
N ALA A 230 10.64 20.84 -1.41
CA ALA A 230 10.75 21.80 -2.50
C ALA A 230 9.60 22.82 -2.51
N ALA A 231 8.36 22.38 -2.28
CA ALA A 231 7.21 23.26 -2.21
C ALA A 231 7.22 24.19 -0.99
N THR A 232 7.91 23.82 0.09
CA THR A 232 7.83 24.53 1.39
C THR A 232 9.05 25.37 1.74
N LYS A 233 10.14 25.30 0.96
CA LYS A 233 11.43 25.99 1.21
C LYS A 233 11.32 27.48 1.53
N GLU A 234 10.28 28.17 1.04
CA GLU A 234 10.13 29.62 1.21
C GLU A 234 8.84 30.04 1.93
N ASN A 235 7.98 29.09 2.35
CA ASN A 235 6.67 29.41 2.93
C ASN A 235 6.25 28.45 4.06
N GLY A 236 6.49 28.86 5.31
CA GLY A 236 6.11 28.09 6.49
C GLY A 236 4.59 27.88 6.66
N GLY A 237 3.76 28.77 6.13
CA GLY A 237 2.30 28.61 6.13
C GLY A 237 1.85 27.44 5.24
N LEU A 238 2.48 27.33 4.07
CA LEU A 238 2.24 26.23 3.13
C LEU A 238 2.67 24.87 3.72
N LYS A 239 3.78 24.83 4.48
CA LYS A 239 4.20 23.60 5.17
C LYS A 239 3.11 23.05 6.08
N LYS A 240 2.48 23.90 6.90
CA LYS A 240 1.42 23.49 7.82
C LYS A 240 0.20 22.92 7.08
N GLU A 241 -0.17 23.54 5.96
CA GLU A 241 -1.28 23.08 5.11
C GLU A 241 -1.01 21.70 4.51
N LEU A 242 0.17 21.52 3.87
CA LEU A 242 0.53 20.25 3.23
C LEU A 242 0.65 19.12 4.25
N VAL A 243 1.24 19.39 5.42
CA VAL A 243 1.30 18.41 6.52
C VAL A 243 -0.11 18.02 6.97
N GLY A 244 -1.02 18.99 7.17
CA GLY A 244 -2.40 18.69 7.57
C GLY A 244 -3.18 17.85 6.54
N ARG A 245 -2.96 18.10 5.24
CA ARG A 245 -3.52 17.28 4.14
C ARG A 245 -3.01 15.84 4.22
N ALA A 246 -1.70 15.68 4.41
CA ALA A 246 -1.06 14.37 4.50
C ALA A 246 -1.47 13.60 5.77
N GLU A 247 -1.54 14.26 6.94
CA GLU A 247 -1.99 13.65 8.20
C GLU A 247 -3.40 13.07 8.10
N LYS A 248 -4.30 13.81 7.42
CA LYS A 248 -5.66 13.34 7.17
C LYS A 248 -5.65 12.04 6.34
N MET A 249 -4.89 12.01 5.26
CA MET A 249 -4.79 10.82 4.40
C MET A 249 -4.15 9.64 5.14
N TRP A 250 -3.10 9.89 5.92
CA TRP A 250 -2.47 8.88 6.77
C TRP A 250 -3.46 8.26 7.75
N LYS A 251 -4.27 9.08 8.44
CA LYS A 251 -5.29 8.60 9.39
C LYS A 251 -6.37 7.76 8.69
N GLU A 252 -6.91 8.24 7.57
CA GLU A 252 -7.96 7.54 6.81
C GLU A 252 -7.44 6.23 6.21
N LEU A 253 -6.19 6.22 5.75
CA LEU A 253 -5.51 5.01 5.28
C LEU A 253 -5.37 3.98 6.40
N LEU A 254 -4.84 4.38 7.57
CA LEU A 254 -4.69 3.46 8.70
C LEU A 254 -6.03 2.87 9.18
N ASP A 255 -7.12 3.63 9.10
CA ASP A 255 -8.46 3.13 9.38
C ASP A 255 -8.94 2.09 8.37
N ALA A 256 -8.50 2.18 7.12
CA ALA A 256 -8.81 1.20 6.08
C ALA A 256 -7.95 -0.07 6.25
N GLU A 257 -6.63 0.09 6.43
CA GLU A 257 -5.66 -1.00 6.62
C GLU A 257 -5.98 -1.85 7.86
N GLU A 258 -6.21 -1.22 9.01
CA GLU A 258 -6.54 -1.94 10.25
C GLU A 258 -7.82 -2.78 10.08
N ALA A 259 -8.80 -2.26 9.34
CA ALA A 259 -10.07 -2.93 9.07
C ALA A 259 -10.01 -3.92 7.89
N PHE A 260 -8.86 -4.02 7.20
CA PHE A 260 -8.68 -4.92 6.06
C PHE A 260 -8.37 -6.35 6.49
N TRP A 261 -7.73 -6.52 7.65
CA TRP A 261 -7.43 -7.84 8.17
C TRP A 261 -8.69 -8.55 8.66
N PRO A 262 -8.95 -9.81 8.23
CA PRO A 262 -10.05 -10.60 8.77
C PRO A 262 -9.92 -10.83 10.28
N ASN A 263 -11.06 -10.83 10.98
CA ASN A 263 -11.12 -11.25 12.38
C ASN A 263 -11.00 -12.78 12.45
N VAL A 264 -9.90 -13.29 13.05
CA VAL A 264 -9.55 -14.71 13.09
C VAL A 264 -9.26 -15.26 14.47
#